data_AF-A0A0F7IF07-F1
#
_entry.id   AF-A0A0F7IF07-F1
#
_cell.length_a   1.000
_cell.length_b   1.000
_cell.length_c   1.000
_cell.angle_alpha   90.00
_cell.angle_beta   90.00
_cell.angle_gamma   90.00
#
_symmetry.space_group_name_H-M   'P 1'
#
loop_
_entity.id
_entity.type
_entity.pdbx_description
1 polymer ?
#
loop_
_entity_poly.entity_id
_entity_poly.type
_entity_poly.pdbx_seq_one_letter_code
_entity_poly.pdbx_strand_id
1 'polypeptide(L)'
;MTLRILDTTLRDGEQTPGVSLSVEQKLMIAEALDRLGVDVIEAGTAIASEGEFQAIKTISEAGLNAEICSFARIKFEDIDAAADANADSIFMVAPSSDIHISSKFPGKSREDIIEMSVRAIEYAKERGLVVEFGGEDASRADFSFIIELYRHAVDAGADRLTFTDTVGVFTPEKAFETMKSLKENFSVPVAFHGHDDFGLATSNTVFAVKGGADEIHVAMNGLGERAGNAALEEVVMALEFLYGIKTRINKEMLYPTSKLVEKLTRVKVPPNKPIVGDNAFTHESGIHTSALLRNTQTYEPISPEVIGRKRSIILGKHAGRASVEVIMKEMGYKATPEQMKEILARIKEIGDKGKRVTDADIRTIVETVLQIRREKKVQLLDLSIVSGVHVMPTASVKLKINGKEVVEAGVGLGPVDAAINAIKKAIKDYADIELVSYHVDAITGGTDALVDVIVQLKKGDKIVTARGARTDIIMASVEAFIEGLNMLID
;
A
#
# COMPACT_ATOMS: atom_id res chain seq x y z
N MET A 1 -19.69 22.01 0.00
CA MET A 1 -19.88 20.55 -0.09
C MET A 1 -18.57 19.89 0.31
N THR A 2 -18.60 18.72 0.94
CA THR A 2 -17.37 17.91 1.16
C THR A 2 -17.14 17.09 -0.11
N LEU A 3 -15.88 16.95 -0.53
CA LEU A 3 -15.54 16.15 -1.72
C LEU A 3 -15.71 14.65 -1.43
N ARG A 4 -16.20 13.93 -2.45
CA ARG A 4 -16.35 12.48 -2.55
C ARG A 4 -15.28 11.90 -3.52
N ILE A 5 -14.83 10.65 -3.52
CA ILE A 5 -14.76 9.72 -2.38
C ILE A 5 -15.03 8.26 -2.77
N LEU A 6 -14.94 7.90 -4.07
CA LEU A 6 -14.95 6.52 -4.51
C LEU A 6 -13.54 5.91 -4.52
N ASP A 7 -13.36 4.82 -3.78
CA ASP A 7 -12.18 3.97 -3.89
C ASP A 7 -12.46 2.74 -4.79
N THR A 8 -11.60 2.53 -5.77
CA THR A 8 -11.67 1.41 -6.75
C THR A 8 -10.57 0.36 -6.54
N THR A 9 -9.97 0.28 -5.35
CA THR A 9 -8.92 -0.71 -5.03
C THR A 9 -9.42 -2.15 -5.22
N LEU A 10 -10.71 -2.40 -5.02
CA LEU A 10 -11.35 -3.71 -5.11
C LEU A 10 -11.95 -4.06 -6.49
N ARG A 11 -11.92 -3.11 -7.45
CA ARG A 11 -12.31 -3.35 -8.84
C ARG A 11 -11.16 -3.05 -9.79
N ASP A 12 -10.89 -1.78 -10.10
CA ASP A 12 -9.79 -1.41 -11.01
C ASP A 12 -8.42 -1.82 -10.42
N GLY A 13 -8.25 -1.62 -9.10
CA GLY A 13 -7.03 -2.00 -8.38
C GLY A 13 -6.72 -3.51 -8.41
N GLU A 14 -7.73 -4.36 -8.56
CA GLU A 14 -7.53 -5.80 -8.76
C GLU A 14 -7.19 -6.17 -10.22
N GLN A 15 -7.51 -5.30 -11.19
CA GLN A 15 -7.07 -5.48 -12.58
C GLN A 15 -5.54 -5.26 -12.75
N THR A 16 -4.82 -4.87 -11.69
CA THR A 16 -3.35 -4.92 -11.66
C THR A 16 -2.84 -6.35 -11.94
N PRO A 17 -1.97 -6.56 -12.94
CA PRO A 17 -1.53 -7.90 -13.34
C PRO A 17 -0.96 -8.75 -12.20
N GLY A 18 -1.60 -9.89 -11.93
CA GLY A 18 -1.18 -10.85 -10.90
C GLY A 18 -1.84 -10.66 -9.53
N VAL A 19 -2.71 -9.67 -9.37
CA VAL A 19 -3.60 -9.56 -8.19
C VAL A 19 -4.79 -10.51 -8.37
N SER A 20 -5.17 -11.19 -7.29
CA SER A 20 -6.40 -11.98 -7.18
C SER A 20 -6.71 -12.16 -5.70
N LEU A 21 -7.86 -11.66 -5.25
CA LEU A 21 -8.27 -11.62 -3.85
C LEU A 21 -9.39 -12.63 -3.59
N SER A 22 -9.32 -13.34 -2.45
CA SER A 22 -10.48 -14.10 -1.97
C SER A 22 -11.56 -13.17 -1.40
N VAL A 23 -12.78 -13.69 -1.24
CA VAL A 23 -13.91 -12.99 -0.60
C VAL A 23 -13.50 -12.38 0.75
N GLU A 24 -12.78 -13.13 1.58
CA GLU A 24 -12.31 -12.68 2.90
C GLU A 24 -11.23 -11.59 2.77
N GLN A 25 -10.37 -11.66 1.75
CA GLN A 25 -9.38 -10.61 1.49
C GLN A 25 -10.02 -9.32 0.99
N LYS A 26 -11.03 -9.42 0.12
CA LYS A 26 -11.83 -8.25 -0.30
C LYS A 26 -12.55 -7.61 0.87
N LEU A 27 -13.21 -8.40 1.73
CA LEU A 27 -13.88 -7.90 2.93
C LEU A 27 -12.91 -7.18 3.88
N MET A 28 -11.74 -7.76 4.15
CA MET A 28 -10.72 -7.11 5.01
C MET A 28 -10.27 -5.74 4.47
N ILE A 29 -10.17 -5.59 3.14
CA ILE A 29 -9.82 -4.32 2.49
C ILE A 29 -11.02 -3.36 2.55
N ALA A 30 -12.24 -3.83 2.26
CA ALA A 30 -13.46 -3.02 2.32
C ALA A 30 -13.68 -2.40 3.71
N GLU A 31 -13.54 -3.19 4.78
CA GLU A 31 -13.58 -2.67 6.15
C GLU A 31 -12.45 -1.64 6.44
N ALA A 32 -11.28 -1.80 5.83
CA ALA A 32 -10.16 -0.87 6.01
C ALA A 32 -10.36 0.45 5.25
N LEU A 33 -11.05 0.41 4.11
CA LEU A 33 -11.50 1.57 3.35
C LEU A 33 -12.65 2.30 4.07
N ASP A 34 -13.60 1.55 4.65
CA ASP A 34 -14.68 2.12 5.46
C ASP A 34 -14.13 2.84 6.71
N ARG A 35 -13.19 2.21 7.44
CA ARG A 35 -12.48 2.84 8.57
C ARG A 35 -11.58 4.00 8.14
N LEU A 36 -11.11 4.01 6.90
CA LEU A 36 -10.38 5.14 6.29
C LEU A 36 -11.33 6.31 6.00
N GLY A 37 -12.64 6.05 5.83
CA GLY A 37 -13.68 7.06 5.64
C GLY A 37 -13.92 7.45 4.19
N VAL A 38 -13.74 6.51 3.25
CA VAL A 38 -14.19 6.69 1.86
C VAL A 38 -15.71 6.75 1.81
N ASP A 39 -16.25 7.39 0.78
CA ASP A 39 -17.69 7.57 0.61
C ASP A 39 -18.34 6.41 -0.16
N VAL A 40 -17.59 5.80 -1.09
CA VAL A 40 -18.00 4.66 -1.93
C VAL A 40 -16.85 3.66 -2.02
N ILE A 41 -17.19 2.37 -2.03
CA ILE A 41 -16.26 1.28 -2.33
C ILE A 41 -16.76 0.59 -3.59
N GLU A 42 -16.01 0.69 -4.69
CA GLU A 42 -16.27 -0.11 -5.89
C GLU A 42 -15.68 -1.52 -5.66
N ALA A 43 -16.54 -2.45 -5.25
CA ALA A 43 -16.16 -3.71 -4.63
C ALA A 43 -15.78 -4.84 -5.62
N GLY A 44 -16.05 -4.64 -6.91
CA GLY A 44 -15.73 -5.61 -7.95
C GLY A 44 -16.65 -5.49 -9.17
N THR A 45 -16.75 -6.57 -9.94
CA THR A 45 -17.74 -6.72 -11.04
C THR A 45 -18.59 -7.97 -10.80
N ALA A 46 -19.83 -7.82 -10.31
CA ALA A 46 -20.64 -8.95 -9.83
C ALA A 46 -20.80 -10.10 -10.84
N ILE A 47 -20.95 -9.78 -12.14
CA ILE A 47 -21.12 -10.79 -13.20
C ILE A 47 -19.81 -11.49 -13.63
N ALA A 48 -18.64 -11.01 -13.20
CA ALA A 48 -17.37 -11.50 -13.73
C ALA A 48 -16.99 -12.91 -13.23
N SER A 49 -17.40 -13.28 -12.01
CA SER A 49 -17.33 -14.66 -11.50
C SER A 49 -18.23 -14.86 -10.28
N GLU A 50 -18.49 -16.12 -9.91
CA GLU A 50 -19.15 -16.45 -8.64
C GLU A 50 -18.39 -15.88 -7.43
N GLY A 51 -17.05 -15.83 -7.49
CA GLY A 51 -16.24 -15.24 -6.42
C GLY A 51 -16.47 -13.74 -6.27
N GLU A 52 -16.64 -13.02 -7.38
CA GLU A 52 -16.96 -11.59 -7.40
C GLU A 52 -18.35 -11.31 -6.86
N PHE A 53 -19.34 -12.10 -7.31
CA PHE A 53 -20.72 -12.01 -6.83
C PHE A 53 -20.79 -12.20 -5.31
N GLN A 54 -20.16 -13.26 -4.79
CA GLN A 54 -20.14 -13.53 -3.35
C GLN A 54 -19.33 -12.48 -2.57
N ALA A 55 -18.26 -11.92 -3.15
CA ALA A 55 -17.48 -10.86 -2.50
C ALA A 55 -18.29 -9.57 -2.34
N ILE A 56 -18.90 -9.07 -3.42
CA ILE A 56 -19.75 -7.87 -3.38
C ILE A 56 -20.91 -8.09 -2.41
N LYS A 57 -21.59 -9.23 -2.49
CA LYS A 57 -22.68 -9.56 -1.57
C LYS A 57 -22.26 -9.59 -0.11
N THR A 58 -21.12 -10.21 0.20
CA THR A 58 -20.58 -10.25 1.57
C THR A 58 -20.22 -8.85 2.07
N ILE A 59 -19.71 -7.97 1.21
CA ILE A 59 -19.36 -6.59 1.56
C ILE A 59 -20.61 -5.73 1.77
N SER A 60 -21.61 -5.83 0.89
CA SER A 60 -22.90 -5.13 1.04
C SER A 60 -23.65 -5.53 2.31
N GLU A 61 -23.57 -6.81 2.69
CA GLU A 61 -24.20 -7.34 3.91
C GLU A 61 -23.37 -7.10 5.20
N ALA A 62 -22.15 -6.55 5.10
CA ALA A 62 -21.26 -6.34 6.25
C ALA A 62 -21.63 -5.13 7.14
N GLY A 63 -22.56 -4.28 6.72
CA GLY A 63 -23.00 -3.11 7.50
C GLY A 63 -21.96 -1.98 7.59
N LEU A 64 -21.25 -1.74 6.48
CA LEU A 64 -20.32 -0.63 6.33
C LEU A 64 -21.06 0.73 6.23
N ASN A 65 -20.32 1.83 6.40
CA ASN A 65 -20.83 3.21 6.29
C ASN A 65 -20.70 3.78 4.87
N ALA A 66 -19.76 3.26 4.08
CA ALA A 66 -19.58 3.58 2.67
C ALA A 66 -20.65 2.91 1.78
N GLU A 67 -21.02 3.59 0.69
CA GLU A 67 -21.88 3.04 -0.37
C GLU A 67 -21.14 1.91 -1.11
N ILE A 68 -21.77 0.75 -1.27
CA ILE A 68 -21.15 -0.40 -1.95
C ILE A 68 -21.57 -0.43 -3.42
N CYS A 69 -20.60 -0.21 -4.30
CA CYS A 69 -20.79 -0.09 -5.74
C CYS A 69 -20.27 -1.34 -6.47
N SER A 70 -21.02 -1.82 -7.46
CA SER A 70 -20.53 -2.79 -8.45
C SER A 70 -20.27 -2.10 -9.79
N PHE A 71 -19.16 -2.44 -10.45
CA PHE A 71 -19.00 -2.14 -11.86
C PHE A 71 -20.02 -2.93 -12.69
N ALA A 72 -20.53 -2.34 -13.76
CA ALA A 72 -21.39 -2.99 -14.75
C ALA A 72 -21.11 -2.49 -16.17
N ARG A 73 -21.18 -3.39 -17.17
CA ARG A 73 -21.32 -2.97 -18.57
C ARG A 73 -22.76 -2.49 -18.81
N ILE A 74 -23.01 -1.77 -19.90
CA ILE A 74 -24.37 -1.40 -20.36
C ILE A 74 -25.19 -2.61 -20.88
N LYS A 75 -25.49 -3.54 -19.96
CA LYS A 75 -26.19 -4.81 -20.20
C LYS A 75 -27.05 -5.19 -19.01
N PHE A 76 -28.22 -5.78 -19.26
CA PHE A 76 -29.14 -6.19 -18.20
C PHE A 76 -28.58 -7.31 -17.31
N GLU A 77 -27.84 -8.28 -17.88
CA GLU A 77 -27.21 -9.38 -17.12
C GLU A 77 -26.18 -8.89 -16.08
N ASP A 78 -25.48 -7.78 -16.35
CA ASP A 78 -24.55 -7.14 -15.42
C ASP A 78 -25.30 -6.44 -14.27
N ILE A 79 -26.37 -5.72 -14.61
CA ILE A 79 -27.23 -4.98 -13.66
C ILE A 79 -27.97 -5.95 -12.73
N ASP A 80 -28.49 -7.06 -13.29
CA ASP A 80 -29.17 -8.11 -12.54
C ASP A 80 -28.23 -8.70 -11.48
N ALA A 81 -26.99 -9.04 -11.86
CA ALA A 81 -25.99 -9.57 -10.94
C ALA A 81 -25.60 -8.57 -9.84
N ALA A 82 -25.46 -7.28 -10.17
CA ALA A 82 -25.15 -6.23 -9.18
C ALA A 82 -26.29 -6.07 -8.14
N ALA A 83 -27.54 -6.03 -8.60
CA ALA A 83 -28.70 -5.92 -7.72
C ALA A 83 -28.95 -7.21 -6.90
N ASP A 84 -28.75 -8.39 -7.48
CA ASP A 84 -28.87 -9.68 -6.76
C ASP A 84 -27.72 -9.92 -5.75
N ALA A 85 -26.60 -9.21 -5.93
CA ALA A 85 -25.51 -9.08 -4.96
C ALA A 85 -25.75 -7.98 -3.90
N ASN A 86 -26.95 -7.40 -3.83
CA ASN A 86 -27.33 -6.35 -2.87
C ASN A 86 -26.42 -5.09 -2.91
N ALA A 87 -25.82 -4.74 -4.05
CA ALA A 87 -25.08 -3.48 -4.18
C ALA A 87 -26.03 -2.27 -4.01
N ASP A 88 -25.56 -1.19 -3.37
CA ASP A 88 -26.31 0.07 -3.25
C ASP A 88 -26.37 0.82 -4.59
N SER A 89 -25.29 0.71 -5.36
CA SER A 89 -25.10 1.43 -6.62
C SER A 89 -24.37 0.63 -7.68
N ILE A 90 -24.48 1.11 -8.91
CA ILE A 90 -23.63 0.68 -10.02
C ILE A 90 -22.85 1.84 -10.61
N PHE A 91 -21.60 1.58 -10.95
CA PHE A 91 -20.83 2.39 -11.89
C PHE A 91 -20.84 1.68 -13.23
N MET A 92 -21.44 2.32 -14.24
CA MET A 92 -21.55 1.74 -15.57
C MET A 92 -20.99 2.68 -16.63
N VAL A 93 -20.28 2.12 -17.62
CA VAL A 93 -19.60 2.91 -18.66
C VAL A 93 -20.04 2.56 -20.07
N ALA A 94 -20.16 3.60 -20.91
CA ALA A 94 -20.39 3.48 -22.34
C ALA A 94 -19.17 3.95 -23.15
N PRO A 95 -18.82 3.26 -24.25
CA PRO A 95 -17.70 3.66 -25.11
C PRO A 95 -17.95 5.05 -25.71
N SER A 96 -17.06 6.01 -25.43
CA SER A 96 -17.30 7.40 -25.83
C SER A 96 -16.41 7.89 -26.98
N SER A 97 -15.21 7.35 -27.14
CA SER A 97 -14.35 7.69 -28.27
C SER A 97 -14.70 6.89 -29.52
N ASP A 98 -14.52 7.47 -30.71
CA ASP A 98 -14.81 6.77 -31.97
C ASP A 98 -13.95 5.49 -32.14
N ILE A 99 -12.74 5.47 -31.56
CA ILE A 99 -11.89 4.27 -31.52
C ILE A 99 -12.45 3.19 -30.58
N HIS A 100 -13.01 3.53 -29.42
CA HIS A 100 -13.69 2.56 -28.55
C HIS A 100 -14.99 2.05 -29.17
N ILE A 101 -15.82 2.94 -29.74
CA ILE A 101 -17.09 2.55 -30.38
C ILE A 101 -16.82 1.59 -31.54
N SER A 102 -15.96 1.96 -32.49
CA SER A 102 -15.66 1.13 -33.66
C SER A 102 -14.96 -0.20 -33.31
N SER A 103 -14.11 -0.24 -32.27
CA SER A 103 -13.37 -1.45 -31.89
C SER A 103 -14.17 -2.41 -31.01
N LYS A 104 -14.93 -1.89 -30.02
CA LYS A 104 -15.71 -2.72 -29.09
C LYS A 104 -17.11 -3.05 -29.60
N PHE A 105 -17.69 -2.19 -30.42
CA PHE A 105 -19.05 -2.32 -30.96
C PHE A 105 -19.05 -2.15 -32.49
N PRO A 106 -18.38 -3.06 -33.23
CA PRO A 106 -18.25 -2.94 -34.69
C PRO A 106 -19.61 -2.87 -35.37
N GLY A 107 -19.83 -1.78 -36.13
CA GLY A 107 -21.08 -1.53 -36.84
C GLY A 107 -22.14 -0.72 -36.09
N LYS A 108 -21.87 -0.27 -34.84
CA LYS A 108 -22.74 0.66 -34.11
C LYS A 108 -22.38 2.12 -34.34
N SER A 109 -23.39 2.99 -34.34
CA SER A 109 -23.23 4.45 -34.38
C SER A 109 -23.15 5.06 -32.97
N ARG A 110 -23.01 6.38 -32.87
CA ARG A 110 -23.07 7.12 -31.60
C ARG A 110 -24.48 7.05 -30.98
N GLU A 111 -25.50 7.11 -31.82
CA GLU A 111 -26.92 7.01 -31.45
C GLU A 111 -27.28 5.61 -30.92
N ASP A 112 -26.73 4.54 -31.51
CA ASP A 112 -26.84 3.17 -30.99
C ASP A 112 -26.33 3.07 -29.54
N ILE A 113 -25.21 3.74 -29.23
CA ILE A 113 -24.61 3.74 -27.89
C ILE A 113 -25.47 4.55 -26.92
N ILE A 114 -26.06 5.66 -27.36
CA ILE A 114 -27.04 6.43 -26.56
C ILE A 114 -28.26 5.57 -26.22
N GLU A 115 -28.90 4.91 -27.21
CA GLU A 115 -30.10 4.08 -26.96
C GLU A 115 -29.79 2.93 -25.98
N MET A 116 -28.65 2.25 -26.16
CA MET A 116 -28.21 1.19 -25.25
C MET A 116 -27.94 1.71 -23.83
N SER A 117 -27.38 2.92 -23.71
CA SER A 117 -27.08 3.54 -22.41
C SER A 117 -28.36 3.94 -21.68
N VAL A 118 -29.29 4.63 -22.34
CA VAL A 118 -30.60 5.02 -21.78
C VAL A 118 -31.33 3.81 -21.23
N ARG A 119 -31.49 2.76 -22.04
CA ARG A 119 -32.19 1.54 -21.63
C ARG A 119 -31.52 0.81 -20.46
N ALA A 120 -30.19 0.85 -20.38
CA ALA A 120 -29.45 0.25 -19.27
C ALA A 120 -29.60 1.06 -17.97
N ILE A 121 -29.61 2.39 -18.06
CA ILE A 121 -29.85 3.28 -16.92
C ILE A 121 -31.28 3.09 -16.39
N GLU A 122 -32.29 3.18 -17.26
CA GLU A 122 -33.71 2.98 -16.91
C GLU A 122 -33.91 1.65 -16.18
N TYR A 123 -33.37 0.55 -16.72
CA TYR A 123 -33.46 -0.78 -16.10
C TYR A 123 -32.73 -0.86 -14.75
N ALA A 124 -31.58 -0.21 -14.59
CA ALA A 124 -30.90 -0.15 -13.29
C ALA A 124 -31.70 0.63 -12.24
N LYS A 125 -32.40 1.70 -12.64
CA LYS A 125 -33.36 2.42 -11.77
C LYS A 125 -34.56 1.53 -11.41
N GLU A 126 -35.11 0.76 -12.35
CA GLU A 126 -36.16 -0.24 -12.08
C GLU A 126 -35.71 -1.34 -11.11
N ARG A 127 -34.45 -1.77 -11.21
CA ARG A 127 -33.80 -2.72 -10.28
C ARG A 127 -33.50 -2.12 -8.89
N GLY A 128 -33.75 -0.82 -8.68
CA GLY A 128 -33.63 -0.13 -7.39
C GLY A 128 -32.26 0.46 -7.08
N LEU A 129 -31.34 0.48 -8.05
CA LEU A 129 -29.95 0.92 -7.86
C LEU A 129 -29.82 2.45 -7.95
N VAL A 130 -28.81 2.98 -7.27
CA VAL A 130 -28.24 4.29 -7.60
C VAL A 130 -27.31 4.11 -8.80
N VAL A 131 -27.41 4.98 -9.81
CA VAL A 131 -26.71 4.84 -11.09
C VAL A 131 -25.70 5.96 -11.27
N GLU A 132 -24.44 5.58 -11.35
CA GLU A 132 -23.36 6.43 -11.82
C GLU A 132 -22.96 6.03 -13.24
N PHE A 133 -23.06 7.00 -14.16
CA PHE A 133 -22.87 6.74 -15.59
C PHE A 133 -21.61 7.44 -16.13
N GLY A 134 -20.67 6.66 -16.65
CA GLY A 134 -19.40 7.12 -17.15
C GLY A 134 -19.24 7.05 -18.67
N GLY A 135 -18.46 7.98 -19.21
CA GLY A 135 -17.98 7.90 -20.59
C GLY A 135 -16.62 7.20 -20.62
N GLU A 136 -16.54 5.97 -21.11
CA GLU A 136 -15.26 5.26 -21.28
C GLU A 136 -14.44 5.91 -22.40
N ASP A 137 -13.16 6.19 -22.13
CA ASP A 137 -12.22 6.85 -23.04
C ASP A 137 -12.66 8.26 -23.46
N ALA A 138 -13.42 8.93 -22.58
CA ALA A 138 -13.95 10.28 -22.79
C ALA A 138 -12.83 11.31 -23.03
N SER A 139 -11.63 11.10 -22.49
CA SER A 139 -10.47 11.96 -22.73
C SER A 139 -9.99 12.02 -24.19
N ARG A 140 -10.40 11.04 -25.02
CA ARG A 140 -10.14 11.01 -26.48
C ARG A 140 -11.41 11.13 -27.32
N ALA A 141 -12.57 11.33 -26.68
CA ALA A 141 -13.84 11.48 -27.34
C ALA A 141 -14.04 12.91 -27.90
N ASP A 142 -15.01 13.03 -28.80
CA ASP A 142 -15.59 14.32 -29.16
C ASP A 142 -16.39 14.85 -27.96
N PHE A 143 -15.96 15.98 -27.39
CA PHE A 143 -16.60 16.54 -26.20
C PHE A 143 -18.06 16.94 -26.44
N SER A 144 -18.46 17.27 -27.68
CA SER A 144 -19.86 17.55 -27.99
C SER A 144 -20.75 16.31 -27.83
N PHE A 145 -20.24 15.13 -28.21
CA PHE A 145 -20.90 13.85 -27.99
C PHE A 145 -20.92 13.44 -26.52
N ILE A 146 -19.90 13.77 -25.72
CA ILE A 146 -19.93 13.59 -24.26
C ILE A 146 -21.11 14.36 -23.64
N ILE A 147 -21.31 15.63 -24.03
CA ILE A 147 -22.44 16.44 -23.54
C ILE A 147 -23.79 15.85 -23.98
N GLU A 148 -23.91 15.34 -25.20
CA GLU A 148 -25.12 14.70 -25.70
C GLU A 148 -25.44 13.39 -24.95
N LEU A 149 -24.45 12.49 -24.86
CA LEU A 149 -24.55 11.21 -24.15
C LEU A 149 -24.93 11.40 -22.68
N TYR A 150 -24.29 12.35 -21.98
CA TYR A 150 -24.59 12.63 -20.58
C TYR A 150 -25.95 13.31 -20.38
N ARG A 151 -26.43 14.11 -21.33
CA ARG A 151 -27.79 14.66 -21.27
C ARG A 151 -28.82 13.55 -21.34
N HIS A 152 -28.68 12.62 -22.30
CA HIS A 152 -29.53 11.44 -22.38
C HIS A 152 -29.43 10.54 -21.13
N ALA A 153 -28.25 10.40 -20.54
CA ALA A 153 -28.08 9.64 -19.30
C ALA A 153 -28.80 10.27 -18.11
N VAL A 154 -28.73 11.60 -17.96
CA VAL A 154 -29.46 12.34 -16.90
C VAL A 154 -30.97 12.31 -17.14
N ASP A 155 -31.42 12.48 -18.39
CA ASP A 155 -32.85 12.39 -18.76
C ASP A 155 -33.41 10.97 -18.49
N ALA A 156 -32.59 9.93 -18.62
CA ALA A 156 -32.90 8.54 -18.26
C ALA A 156 -32.85 8.24 -16.74
N GLY A 157 -32.40 9.19 -15.92
CA GLY A 157 -32.38 9.07 -14.46
C GLY A 157 -31.05 8.65 -13.83
N ALA A 158 -29.91 8.84 -14.50
CA ALA A 158 -28.60 8.68 -13.87
C ALA A 158 -28.42 9.71 -12.73
N ASP A 159 -28.01 9.23 -11.54
CA ASP A 159 -27.86 10.05 -10.34
C ASP A 159 -26.52 10.81 -10.32
N ARG A 160 -25.49 10.27 -11.00
CA ARG A 160 -24.12 10.82 -11.09
C ARG A 160 -23.52 10.58 -12.48
N LEU A 161 -22.56 11.42 -12.88
CA LEU A 161 -21.84 11.31 -14.16
C LEU A 161 -20.33 11.19 -13.94
N THR A 162 -19.61 10.36 -14.69
CA THR A 162 -18.15 10.16 -14.52
C THR A 162 -17.38 10.38 -15.82
N PHE A 163 -16.53 11.41 -15.84
CA PHE A 163 -15.58 11.57 -16.95
C PHE A 163 -14.36 10.69 -16.72
N THR A 164 -14.04 9.80 -17.67
CA THR A 164 -12.89 8.89 -17.56
C THR A 164 -11.75 9.28 -18.52
N ASP A 165 -10.54 9.41 -17.97
CA ASP A 165 -9.30 9.44 -18.72
C ASP A 165 -8.67 8.04 -18.73
N THR A 166 -9.32 7.12 -19.45
CA THR A 166 -9.03 5.67 -19.48
C THR A 166 -7.59 5.32 -19.83
N VAL A 167 -6.87 6.20 -20.54
CA VAL A 167 -5.49 5.98 -20.99
C VAL A 167 -4.51 7.07 -20.51
N GLY A 168 -4.89 7.85 -19.49
CA GLY A 168 -4.01 8.79 -18.80
C GLY A 168 -3.45 9.94 -19.66
N VAL A 169 -4.16 10.37 -20.71
CA VAL A 169 -3.67 11.35 -21.71
C VAL A 169 -4.04 12.81 -21.40
N PHE A 170 -4.76 13.09 -20.32
CA PHE A 170 -5.06 14.46 -19.93
C PHE A 170 -3.83 15.18 -19.35
N THR A 171 -3.82 16.50 -19.53
CA THR A 171 -2.99 17.42 -18.75
C THR A 171 -3.86 18.09 -17.68
N PRO A 172 -3.27 18.68 -16.63
CA PRO A 172 -4.03 19.28 -15.54
C PRO A 172 -4.96 20.40 -16.02
N GLU A 173 -4.54 21.19 -17.01
CA GLU A 173 -5.35 22.25 -17.62
C GLU A 173 -6.59 21.67 -18.29
N LYS A 174 -6.44 20.60 -19.08
CA LYS A 174 -7.57 19.92 -19.72
C LYS A 174 -8.53 19.31 -18.69
N ALA A 175 -8.01 18.73 -17.62
CA ALA A 175 -8.85 18.17 -16.56
C ALA A 175 -9.70 19.27 -15.88
N PHE A 176 -9.11 20.43 -15.60
CA PHE A 176 -9.80 21.60 -15.07
C PHE A 176 -10.86 22.16 -16.03
N GLU A 177 -10.49 22.41 -17.30
CA GLU A 177 -11.39 22.99 -18.31
C GLU A 177 -12.57 22.06 -18.62
N THR A 178 -12.30 20.75 -18.75
CA THR A 178 -13.32 19.71 -18.98
C THR A 178 -14.32 19.67 -17.82
N MET A 179 -13.83 19.55 -16.58
CA MET A 179 -14.71 19.49 -15.41
C MET A 179 -15.53 20.76 -15.23
N LYS A 180 -14.92 21.93 -15.45
CA LYS A 180 -15.63 23.20 -15.42
C LYS A 180 -16.77 23.23 -16.44
N SER A 181 -16.52 22.80 -17.67
CA SER A 181 -17.56 22.77 -18.72
C SER A 181 -18.66 21.75 -18.43
N LEU A 182 -18.32 20.59 -17.85
CA LEU A 182 -19.32 19.61 -17.39
C LEU A 182 -20.21 20.19 -16.28
N LYS A 183 -19.63 20.86 -15.27
CA LYS A 183 -20.38 21.52 -14.19
C LYS A 183 -21.22 22.72 -14.65
N GLU A 184 -20.85 23.37 -15.75
CA GLU A 184 -21.66 24.41 -16.39
C GLU A 184 -22.87 23.81 -17.15
N ASN A 185 -22.82 22.53 -17.56
CA ASN A 185 -23.89 21.84 -18.31
C ASN A 185 -24.80 20.96 -17.44
N PHE A 186 -24.31 20.44 -16.31
CA PHE A 186 -25.01 19.42 -15.50
C PHE A 186 -25.11 19.80 -14.02
N SER A 187 -26.32 19.67 -13.47
CA SER A 187 -26.64 19.92 -12.05
C SER A 187 -26.41 18.70 -11.15
N VAL A 188 -26.39 17.48 -11.70
CA VAL A 188 -26.01 16.26 -10.98
C VAL A 188 -24.53 16.31 -10.56
N PRO A 189 -24.12 15.51 -9.55
CA PRO A 189 -22.71 15.33 -9.22
C PRO A 189 -21.90 14.83 -10.43
N VAL A 190 -20.73 15.42 -10.66
CA VAL A 190 -19.80 15.00 -11.71
C VAL A 190 -18.49 14.51 -11.08
N ALA A 191 -18.13 13.27 -11.41
CA ALA A 191 -16.95 12.56 -10.98
C ALA A 191 -15.82 12.61 -12.01
N PHE A 192 -14.56 12.53 -11.54
CA PHE A 192 -13.38 12.33 -12.38
C PHE A 192 -12.68 11.00 -12.05
N HIS A 193 -12.40 10.21 -13.08
CA HIS A 193 -11.59 8.98 -13.01
C HIS A 193 -10.39 9.10 -13.95
N GLY A 194 -9.17 8.92 -13.47
CA GLY A 194 -7.95 9.12 -14.26
C GLY A 194 -6.88 8.07 -14.02
N HIS A 195 -6.36 7.50 -15.11
CA HIS A 195 -5.22 6.57 -15.10
C HIS A 195 -3.88 7.30 -15.20
N ASP A 196 -2.81 6.61 -14.78
CA ASP A 196 -1.49 7.21 -14.57
C ASP A 196 -0.44 6.90 -15.67
N ASP A 197 -0.86 6.58 -16.90
CA ASP A 197 0.03 6.19 -18.01
C ASP A 197 1.17 7.19 -18.30
N PHE A 198 1.01 8.47 -17.92
CA PHE A 198 2.03 9.52 -18.03
C PHE A 198 2.50 10.11 -16.69
N GLY A 199 2.14 9.51 -15.54
CA GLY A 199 2.50 10.03 -14.21
C GLY A 199 1.78 11.32 -13.82
N LEU A 200 0.58 11.56 -14.37
CA LEU A 200 -0.20 12.78 -14.20
C LEU A 200 -1.54 12.58 -13.46
N ALA A 201 -1.95 11.36 -13.12
CA ALA A 201 -3.28 11.06 -12.57
C ALA A 201 -3.56 11.86 -11.29
N THR A 202 -2.65 11.85 -10.32
CA THR A 202 -2.77 12.63 -9.08
C THR A 202 -2.95 14.13 -9.37
N SER A 203 -2.22 14.69 -10.35
CA SER A 203 -2.30 16.11 -10.72
C SER A 203 -3.60 16.45 -11.46
N ASN A 204 -3.98 15.59 -12.42
CA ASN A 204 -5.22 15.71 -13.20
C ASN A 204 -6.44 15.65 -12.28
N THR A 205 -6.48 14.72 -11.32
CA THR A 205 -7.57 14.60 -10.34
C THR A 205 -7.67 15.83 -9.44
N VAL A 206 -6.54 16.37 -8.96
CA VAL A 206 -6.53 17.65 -8.21
C VAL A 206 -7.07 18.82 -9.05
N PHE A 207 -6.72 18.90 -10.34
CA PHE A 207 -7.22 19.95 -11.21
C PHE A 207 -8.69 19.75 -11.64
N ALA A 208 -9.16 18.51 -11.76
CA ALA A 208 -10.57 18.16 -11.94
C ALA A 208 -11.43 18.68 -10.77
N VAL A 209 -11.00 18.44 -9.52
CA VAL A 209 -11.65 19.01 -8.32
C VAL A 209 -11.65 20.54 -8.36
N LYS A 210 -10.54 21.18 -8.75
CA LYS A 210 -10.51 22.64 -8.95
C LYS A 210 -11.44 23.13 -10.05
N GLY A 211 -11.67 22.32 -11.09
CA GLY A 211 -12.66 22.56 -12.14
C GLY A 211 -14.11 22.43 -11.66
N GLY A 212 -14.32 21.82 -10.50
CA GLY A 212 -15.63 21.68 -9.86
C GLY A 212 -16.15 20.25 -9.74
N ALA A 213 -15.31 19.22 -9.98
CA ALA A 213 -15.72 17.84 -9.73
C ALA A 213 -16.21 17.65 -8.28
N ASP A 214 -17.40 17.07 -8.13
CA ASP A 214 -18.02 16.77 -6.84
C ASP A 214 -17.52 15.44 -6.27
N GLU A 215 -17.03 14.57 -7.16
CA GLU A 215 -16.53 13.24 -6.86
C GLU A 215 -15.20 12.94 -7.59
N ILE A 216 -14.38 12.07 -7.00
CA ILE A 216 -13.14 11.54 -7.57
C ILE A 216 -13.07 10.04 -7.33
N HIS A 217 -12.62 9.31 -8.36
CA HIS A 217 -12.31 7.89 -8.31
C HIS A 217 -10.80 7.74 -8.13
N VAL A 218 -10.40 6.99 -7.11
CA VAL A 218 -8.99 6.80 -6.72
C VAL A 218 -8.76 5.36 -6.26
N ALA A 219 -7.50 4.91 -6.18
CA ALA A 219 -7.16 3.61 -5.61
C ALA A 219 -6.03 3.74 -4.58
N MET A 220 -6.10 2.94 -3.52
CA MET A 220 -5.03 2.83 -2.53
C MET A 220 -3.72 2.37 -3.19
N ASN A 221 -2.62 3.04 -2.87
CA ASN A 221 -1.30 2.85 -3.49
C ASN A 221 -1.25 3.17 -5.00
N GLY A 222 -2.33 3.68 -5.61
CA GLY A 222 -2.46 3.88 -7.05
C GLY A 222 -2.66 2.59 -7.87
N LEU A 223 -3.14 1.51 -7.26
CA LEU A 223 -3.41 0.26 -8.00
C LEU A 223 -4.40 0.47 -9.16
N GLY A 224 -4.25 -0.33 -10.20
CA GLY A 224 -5.08 -0.23 -11.41
C GLY A 224 -4.54 -1.03 -12.59
N GLU A 225 -5.19 -0.92 -13.74
CA GLU A 225 -4.61 -1.37 -15.01
C GLU A 225 -3.33 -0.59 -15.39
N ARG A 226 -2.39 -1.27 -16.05
CA ARG A 226 -1.17 -0.69 -16.67
C ARG A 226 -0.28 0.06 -15.66
N ALA A 227 -0.34 1.38 -15.64
CA ALA A 227 0.40 2.27 -14.74
C ALA A 227 -0.37 2.58 -13.44
N GLY A 228 -1.66 2.24 -13.38
CA GLY A 228 -2.50 2.44 -12.21
C GLY A 228 -3.55 3.54 -12.34
N ASN A 229 -4.20 3.83 -11.23
CA ASN A 229 -5.15 4.94 -11.06
C ASN A 229 -4.52 6.08 -10.25
N ALA A 230 -5.19 7.24 -10.21
CA ALA A 230 -4.87 8.30 -9.25
C ALA A 230 -4.81 7.73 -7.81
N ALA A 231 -3.68 7.93 -7.13
CA ALA A 231 -3.43 7.32 -5.83
C ALA A 231 -4.19 8.05 -4.72
N LEU A 232 -5.06 7.34 -3.99
CA LEU A 232 -5.92 7.91 -2.93
C LEU A 232 -5.09 8.69 -1.92
N GLU A 233 -4.01 8.08 -1.40
CA GLU A 233 -3.18 8.69 -0.37
C GLU A 233 -2.48 9.96 -0.83
N GLU A 234 -2.18 10.09 -2.12
CA GLU A 234 -1.54 11.28 -2.69
C GLU A 234 -2.55 12.39 -2.94
N VAL A 235 -3.67 12.06 -3.59
CA VAL A 235 -4.73 13.03 -3.94
C VAL A 235 -5.33 13.65 -2.69
N VAL A 236 -5.69 12.83 -1.70
CA VAL A 236 -6.27 13.30 -0.42
C VAL A 236 -5.30 14.22 0.31
N MET A 237 -4.02 13.83 0.42
CA MET A 237 -3.03 14.64 1.11
C MET A 237 -2.70 15.94 0.36
N ALA A 238 -2.65 15.91 -0.98
CA ALA A 238 -2.49 17.12 -1.78
C ALA A 238 -3.67 18.08 -1.60
N LEU A 239 -4.90 17.60 -1.73
CA LEU A 239 -6.12 18.40 -1.57
C LEU A 239 -6.21 19.06 -0.20
N GLU A 240 -5.98 18.31 0.87
CA GLU A 240 -6.09 18.85 2.24
C GLU A 240 -4.94 19.77 2.62
N PHE A 241 -3.68 19.39 2.37
CA PHE A 241 -2.51 20.15 2.84
C PHE A 241 -2.10 21.29 1.91
N LEU A 242 -2.31 21.16 0.59
CA LEU A 242 -1.85 22.15 -0.40
C LEU A 242 -2.98 23.04 -0.92
N TYR A 243 -4.22 22.54 -0.98
CA TYR A 243 -5.37 23.28 -1.50
C TYR A 243 -6.42 23.64 -0.42
N GLY A 244 -6.31 23.11 0.80
CA GLY A 244 -7.26 23.35 1.89
C GLY A 244 -8.66 22.75 1.66
N ILE A 245 -8.79 21.83 0.70
CA ILE A 245 -10.04 21.17 0.33
C ILE A 245 -10.21 19.96 1.26
N LYS A 246 -11.21 20.02 2.14
CA LYS A 246 -11.46 18.96 3.14
C LYS A 246 -12.13 17.73 2.53
N THR A 247 -11.67 16.56 2.95
CA THR A 247 -12.30 15.27 2.67
C THR A 247 -12.91 14.68 3.96
N ARG A 248 -13.50 13.48 3.87
CA ARG A 248 -13.93 12.69 5.05
C ARG A 248 -12.82 11.77 5.59
N ILE A 249 -11.65 11.74 4.95
CA ILE A 249 -10.63 10.72 5.17
C ILE A 249 -9.93 10.86 6.53
N ASN A 250 -9.99 9.79 7.30
CA ASN A 250 -9.18 9.59 8.50
C ASN A 250 -7.73 9.28 8.10
N LYS A 251 -6.92 10.34 7.95
CA LYS A 251 -5.52 10.26 7.52
C LYS A 251 -4.70 9.26 8.34
N GLU A 252 -4.96 9.09 9.63
CA GLU A 252 -4.26 8.12 10.49
C GLU A 252 -4.40 6.66 10.01
N MET A 253 -5.37 6.36 9.14
CA MET A 253 -5.55 5.04 8.53
C MET A 253 -4.83 4.87 7.19
N LEU A 254 -4.26 5.92 6.58
CA LEU A 254 -3.63 5.84 5.26
C LEU A 254 -2.47 4.84 5.20
N TYR A 255 -1.49 4.94 6.10
CA TYR A 255 -0.36 4.00 6.11
C TYR A 255 -0.76 2.57 6.53
N PRO A 256 -1.60 2.36 7.58
CA PRO A 256 -2.15 1.04 7.88
C PRO A 256 -2.90 0.38 6.72
N THR A 257 -3.79 1.10 6.03
CA THR A 257 -4.58 0.58 4.90
C THR A 257 -3.69 0.31 3.68
N SER A 258 -2.75 1.22 3.37
CA SER A 258 -1.71 1.00 2.34
C SER A 258 -0.92 -0.31 2.56
N LYS A 259 -0.49 -0.59 3.80
CA LYS A 259 0.25 -1.81 4.15
C LYS A 259 -0.62 -3.07 4.19
N LEU A 260 -1.91 -2.95 4.50
CA LEU A 260 -2.86 -4.05 4.36
C LEU A 260 -3.04 -4.43 2.88
N VAL A 261 -3.25 -3.45 2.01
CA VAL A 261 -3.39 -3.64 0.56
C VAL A 261 -2.10 -4.25 -0.01
N GLU A 262 -0.92 -3.68 0.26
CA GLU A 262 0.39 -4.24 -0.13
C GLU A 262 0.54 -5.73 0.24
N LYS A 263 0.14 -6.10 1.47
CA LYS A 263 0.23 -7.47 1.98
C LYS A 263 -0.73 -8.43 1.27
N LEU A 264 -1.96 -8.00 0.98
CA LEU A 264 -3.00 -8.87 0.44
C LEU A 264 -2.92 -9.00 -1.09
N THR A 265 -2.64 -7.92 -1.82
CA THR A 265 -2.43 -7.93 -3.27
C THR A 265 -1.04 -8.44 -3.67
N ARG A 266 -0.08 -8.41 -2.73
CA ARG A 266 1.35 -8.73 -2.93
C ARG A 266 2.08 -7.76 -3.86
N VAL A 267 1.44 -6.67 -4.27
CA VAL A 267 2.07 -5.58 -5.03
C VAL A 267 2.85 -4.71 -4.05
N LYS A 268 4.18 -4.80 -4.10
CA LYS A 268 5.07 -4.03 -3.23
C LYS A 268 4.96 -2.53 -3.52
N VAL A 269 4.81 -1.74 -2.47
CA VAL A 269 4.88 -0.27 -2.54
C VAL A 269 6.34 0.13 -2.74
N PRO A 270 6.68 0.94 -3.77
CA PRO A 270 8.03 1.45 -3.94
C PRO A 270 8.50 2.18 -2.68
N PRO A 271 9.74 1.96 -2.18
CA PRO A 271 10.21 2.64 -0.98
C PRO A 271 10.13 4.18 -1.07
N ASN A 272 10.21 4.74 -2.28
CA ASN A 272 10.08 6.16 -2.56
C ASN A 272 8.67 6.61 -3.00
N LYS A 273 7.63 5.78 -2.88
CA LYS A 273 6.22 6.19 -3.14
C LYS A 273 5.88 7.40 -2.26
N PRO A 274 5.33 8.50 -2.81
CA PRO A 274 4.87 9.63 -2.02
C PRO A 274 3.90 9.20 -0.92
N ILE A 275 3.93 9.91 0.21
CA ILE A 275 3.13 9.65 1.43
C ILE A 275 3.44 8.32 2.11
N VAL A 276 3.19 7.17 1.47
CA VAL A 276 3.22 5.84 2.13
C VAL A 276 4.51 5.04 1.96
N GLY A 277 5.42 5.42 1.06
CA GLY A 277 6.66 4.69 0.82
C GLY A 277 7.61 4.70 2.03
N ASP A 278 8.34 3.60 2.26
CA ASP A 278 9.21 3.42 3.44
C ASP A 278 10.30 4.50 3.61
N ASN A 279 10.69 5.20 2.54
CA ASN A 279 11.65 6.30 2.57
C ASN A 279 11.02 7.69 2.72
N ALA A 280 9.69 7.85 2.59
CA ALA A 280 9.01 9.15 2.60
C ALA A 280 9.22 9.97 3.90
N PHE A 281 9.57 9.31 5.01
CA PHE A 281 9.85 9.91 6.32
C PHE A 281 11.19 9.45 6.92
N THR A 282 12.15 9.10 6.07
CA THR A 282 13.42 8.49 6.48
C THR A 282 14.59 9.32 6.00
N HIS A 283 15.48 9.74 6.92
CA HIS A 283 16.57 10.66 6.64
C HIS A 283 17.93 10.08 7.01
N GLU A 284 18.76 9.74 6.02
CA GLU A 284 20.14 9.24 6.23
C GLU A 284 21.16 10.39 6.40
N SER A 285 20.90 11.54 5.76
CA SER A 285 21.85 12.65 5.68
C SER A 285 22.06 13.35 7.02
N GLY A 286 23.28 13.30 7.55
CA GLY A 286 23.63 13.90 8.85
C GLY A 286 23.36 15.40 8.97
N ILE A 287 23.37 16.16 7.86
CA ILE A 287 22.96 17.57 7.86
C ILE A 287 21.44 17.73 8.01
N HIS A 288 20.64 16.84 7.42
CA HIS A 288 19.18 16.84 7.58
C HIS A 288 18.81 16.39 9.00
N THR A 289 19.39 15.30 9.52
CA THR A 289 19.12 14.84 10.90
C THR A 289 19.46 15.92 11.93
N SER A 290 20.57 16.65 11.75
CA SER A 290 20.96 17.77 12.63
C SER A 290 19.93 18.91 12.67
N ALA A 291 19.27 19.21 11.54
CA ALA A 291 18.22 20.22 11.47
C ALA A 291 16.88 19.71 12.03
N LEU A 292 16.49 18.47 11.67
CA LEU A 292 15.28 17.81 12.16
C LEU A 292 15.22 17.71 13.68
N LEU A 293 16.37 17.45 14.33
CA LEU A 293 16.49 17.41 15.79
C LEU A 293 16.30 18.78 16.46
N ARG A 294 16.30 19.88 15.71
CA ARG A 294 15.99 21.24 16.18
C ARG A 294 14.56 21.63 15.81
N ASN A 295 14.13 21.34 14.58
CA ASN A 295 12.77 21.49 14.11
C ASN A 295 12.52 20.53 12.92
N THR A 296 11.57 19.60 13.07
CA THR A 296 11.22 18.61 12.03
C THR A 296 10.68 19.25 10.75
N GLN A 297 9.98 20.39 10.87
CA GLN A 297 9.43 21.13 9.72
C GLN A 297 10.49 21.63 8.71
N THR A 298 11.78 21.55 9.05
CA THR A 298 12.88 21.92 8.13
C THR A 298 13.00 21.00 6.92
N TYR A 299 12.60 19.73 7.05
CA TYR A 299 12.64 18.74 5.96
C TYR A 299 11.41 17.80 5.91
N GLU A 300 10.49 17.88 6.88
CA GLU A 300 9.22 17.14 6.90
C GLU A 300 8.05 18.10 6.65
N PRO A 301 7.47 18.16 5.43
CA PRO A 301 6.32 19.04 5.14
C PRO A 301 5.04 18.57 5.85
N ILE A 302 4.97 17.29 6.18
CA ILE A 302 3.98 16.64 7.04
C ILE A 302 4.73 15.70 7.99
N SER A 303 4.24 15.50 9.22
CA SER A 303 4.83 14.49 10.12
C SER A 303 4.23 13.10 9.82
N PRO A 304 4.98 12.00 9.99
CA PRO A 304 4.47 10.66 9.70
C PRO A 304 3.28 10.26 10.57
N GLU A 305 3.17 10.83 11.78
CA GLU A 305 2.08 10.53 12.71
C GLU A 305 0.71 10.91 12.13
N VAL A 306 0.66 11.95 11.28
CA VAL A 306 -0.55 12.37 10.54
C VAL A 306 -1.16 11.22 9.74
N ILE A 307 -0.33 10.32 9.21
CA ILE A 307 -0.76 9.20 8.37
C ILE A 307 -0.78 7.84 9.10
N GLY A 308 -0.69 7.84 10.43
CA GLY A 308 -0.65 6.62 11.25
C GLY A 308 0.72 5.94 11.30
N ARG A 309 1.79 6.66 10.95
CA ARG A 309 3.16 6.12 10.86
C ARG A 309 4.07 6.69 11.95
N LYS A 310 5.05 5.90 12.39
CA LYS A 310 6.15 6.35 13.26
C LYS A 310 7.37 6.76 12.44
N ARG A 311 8.02 7.86 12.84
CA ARG A 311 9.29 8.36 12.28
C ARG A 311 10.41 7.32 12.45
N SER A 312 11.27 7.14 11.45
CA SER A 312 12.38 6.16 11.47
C SER A 312 13.69 6.79 10.97
N ILE A 313 14.75 6.66 11.76
CA ILE A 313 16.10 7.11 11.38
C ILE A 313 16.91 5.90 10.90
N ILE A 314 17.48 5.96 9.70
CA ILE A 314 18.43 4.97 9.20
C ILE A 314 19.83 5.59 9.24
N LEU A 315 20.81 4.85 9.76
CA LEU A 315 22.22 5.20 9.61
C LEU A 315 22.82 4.50 8.39
N GLY A 316 23.69 5.23 7.69
CA GLY A 316 24.51 4.72 6.61
C GLY A 316 25.79 5.54 6.49
N LYS A 317 26.44 5.53 5.33
CA LYS A 317 27.68 6.30 5.10
C LYS A 317 27.47 7.82 5.25
N HIS A 318 26.24 8.29 5.06
CA HIS A 318 25.87 9.71 5.22
C HIS A 318 25.53 10.10 6.67
N ALA A 319 25.59 9.16 7.62
CA ALA A 319 25.29 9.41 9.03
C ALA A 319 26.12 10.56 9.64
N GLY A 320 25.41 11.46 10.32
CA GLY A 320 26.01 12.54 11.10
C GLY A 320 26.17 12.16 12.57
N ARG A 321 27.00 12.92 13.28
CA ARG A 321 27.19 12.75 14.73
C ARG A 321 25.88 12.78 15.52
N ALA A 322 25.01 13.73 15.19
CA ALA A 322 23.71 13.87 15.87
C ALA A 322 22.80 12.65 15.65
N SER A 323 22.81 12.05 14.45
CA SER A 323 22.07 10.83 14.13
C SER A 323 22.53 9.64 14.99
N VAL A 324 23.86 9.48 15.15
CA VAL A 324 24.45 8.45 16.01
C VAL A 324 24.14 8.70 17.49
N GLU A 325 24.24 9.95 17.97
CA GLU A 325 23.96 10.32 19.36
C GLU A 325 22.50 10.05 19.77
N VAL A 326 21.53 10.20 18.86
CA VAL A 326 20.12 9.84 19.12
C VAL A 326 19.96 8.34 19.32
N ILE A 327 20.43 7.52 18.39
CA ILE A 327 20.28 6.06 18.45
C ILE A 327 21.07 5.48 19.65
N MET A 328 22.26 6.02 19.94
CA MET A 328 22.98 5.67 21.16
C MET A 328 22.19 5.99 22.42
N LYS A 329 21.53 7.17 22.48
CA LYS A 329 20.69 7.56 23.61
C LYS A 329 19.47 6.65 23.76
N GLU A 330 18.83 6.23 22.67
CA GLU A 330 17.73 5.26 22.67
C GLU A 330 18.17 3.87 23.14
N MET A 331 19.40 3.46 22.80
CA MET A 331 20.04 2.24 23.31
C MET A 331 20.56 2.37 24.76
N GLY A 332 20.53 3.57 25.36
CA GLY A 332 21.01 3.83 26.73
C GLY A 332 22.52 4.08 26.86
N TYR A 333 23.23 4.26 25.74
CA TYR A 333 24.67 4.48 25.70
C TYR A 333 25.08 5.96 25.72
N LYS A 334 26.29 6.23 26.20
CA LYS A 334 26.98 7.53 26.18
C LYS A 334 28.44 7.31 25.78
N ALA A 335 29.00 8.25 25.02
CA ALA A 335 30.38 8.20 24.53
C ALA A 335 31.07 9.57 24.70
N THR A 336 32.40 9.57 24.86
CA THR A 336 33.21 10.79 24.76
C THR A 336 33.28 11.28 23.30
N PRO A 337 33.73 12.52 23.03
CA PRO A 337 33.93 13.02 21.66
C PRO A 337 34.85 12.13 20.80
N GLU A 338 35.86 11.51 21.40
CA GLU A 338 36.84 10.63 20.76
C GLU A 338 36.20 9.27 20.40
N GLN A 339 35.49 8.67 21.35
CA GLN A 339 34.73 7.44 21.14
C GLN A 339 33.65 7.63 20.06
N MET A 340 32.93 8.75 20.10
CA MET A 340 31.93 9.12 19.09
C MET A 340 32.55 9.27 17.69
N LYS A 341 33.77 9.82 17.59
CA LYS A 341 34.52 9.91 16.33
C LYS A 341 34.89 8.52 15.79
N GLU A 342 35.28 7.59 16.66
CA GLU A 342 35.60 6.21 16.27
C GLU A 342 34.34 5.43 15.84
N ILE A 343 33.25 5.55 16.59
CA ILE A 343 31.94 4.94 16.25
C ILE A 343 31.49 5.41 14.86
N LEU A 344 31.54 6.71 14.59
CA LEU A 344 31.24 7.28 13.27
C LEU A 344 32.13 6.73 12.16
N ALA A 345 33.42 6.54 12.40
CA ALA A 345 34.35 5.99 11.40
C ALA A 345 33.97 4.55 11.04
N ARG A 346 33.75 3.70 12.05
CA ARG A 346 33.35 2.30 11.87
C ARG A 346 31.98 2.15 11.18
N ILE A 347 31.01 3.02 11.48
CA ILE A 347 29.70 3.05 10.79
C ILE A 347 29.89 3.37 9.30
N LYS A 348 30.74 4.35 8.97
CA LYS A 348 31.05 4.71 7.59
C LYS A 348 31.79 3.61 6.84
N GLU A 349 32.74 2.92 7.47
CA GLU A 349 33.41 1.76 6.88
C GLU A 349 32.48 0.60 6.50
N ILE A 350 31.32 0.44 7.18
CA ILE A 350 30.29 -0.51 6.75
C ILE A 350 29.56 0.05 5.52
N GLY A 351 29.10 1.30 5.57
CA GLY A 351 28.40 1.94 4.45
C GLY A 351 29.23 2.05 3.16
N ASP A 352 30.54 2.29 3.28
CA ASP A 352 31.47 2.35 2.14
C ASP A 352 31.69 0.98 1.47
N LYS A 353 31.40 -0.12 2.18
CA LYS A 353 31.37 -1.48 1.61
C LYS A 353 30.02 -1.81 0.94
N GLY A 354 29.18 -0.81 0.69
CA GLY A 354 27.85 -0.96 0.07
C GLY A 354 26.82 -1.62 1.00
N LYS A 355 27.10 -1.70 2.31
CA LYS A 355 26.28 -2.44 3.27
C LYS A 355 25.34 -1.51 4.04
N ARG A 356 24.06 -1.88 4.13
CA ARG A 356 23.13 -1.26 5.09
C ARG A 356 23.63 -1.53 6.51
N VAL A 357 23.63 -0.48 7.33
CA VAL A 357 24.00 -0.56 8.75
C VAL A 357 22.72 -0.84 9.55
N THR A 358 22.74 -1.88 10.38
CA THR A 358 21.61 -2.26 11.23
C THR A 358 21.79 -1.83 12.69
N ASP A 359 20.73 -1.90 13.48
CA ASP A 359 20.78 -1.58 14.92
C ASP A 359 21.73 -2.52 15.67
N ALA A 360 21.84 -3.77 15.22
CA ALA A 360 22.83 -4.74 15.70
C ALA A 360 24.27 -4.34 15.36
N ASP A 361 24.53 -3.85 14.13
CA ASP A 361 25.86 -3.35 13.73
C ASP A 361 26.26 -2.12 14.57
N ILE A 362 25.34 -1.16 14.74
CA ILE A 362 25.54 0.05 15.54
C ILE A 362 25.87 -0.33 16.98
N ARG A 363 25.05 -1.20 17.59
CA ARG A 363 25.27 -1.69 18.95
C ARG A 363 26.63 -2.37 19.08
N THR A 364 27.00 -3.25 18.16
CA THR A 364 28.29 -3.97 18.17
C THR A 364 29.46 -2.99 18.11
N ILE A 365 29.38 -1.97 17.24
CA ILE A 365 30.39 -0.91 17.14
C ILE A 365 30.49 -0.13 18.45
N VAL A 366 29.34 0.31 18.99
CA VAL A 366 29.26 1.09 20.23
C VAL A 366 29.83 0.31 21.41
N GLU A 367 29.37 -0.93 21.64
CA GLU A 367 29.84 -1.78 22.74
C GLU A 367 31.35 -2.07 22.61
N THR A 368 31.87 -2.27 21.40
CA THR A 368 33.30 -2.46 21.15
C THR A 368 34.12 -1.22 21.52
N VAL A 369 33.70 -0.02 21.09
CA VAL A 369 34.43 1.24 21.36
C VAL A 369 34.30 1.67 22.83
N LEU A 370 33.17 1.38 23.47
CA LEU A 370 32.95 1.60 24.91
C LEU A 370 33.57 0.49 25.79
N GLN A 371 34.16 -0.55 25.19
CA GLN A 371 34.71 -1.74 25.87
C GLN A 371 33.69 -2.47 26.77
N ILE A 372 32.41 -2.38 26.44
CA ILE A 372 31.32 -3.05 27.15
C ILE A 372 31.31 -4.51 26.72
N ARG A 373 31.52 -5.42 27.68
CA ARG A 373 31.34 -6.86 27.48
C ARG A 373 29.96 -7.28 27.98
N ARG A 374 29.14 -7.81 27.08
CA ARG A 374 27.88 -8.48 27.41
C ARG A 374 27.99 -9.97 27.04
N GLU A 375 27.43 -10.82 27.89
CA GLU A 375 27.21 -12.22 27.55
C GLU A 375 25.94 -12.32 26.71
N LYS A 376 26.03 -12.99 25.55
CA LYS A 376 24.83 -13.28 24.74
C LYS A 376 23.93 -14.22 25.54
N LYS A 377 22.73 -13.73 25.92
CA LYS A 377 21.76 -14.48 26.71
C LYS A 377 21.23 -15.69 25.97
N VAL A 378 21.05 -15.59 24.64
CA VAL A 378 20.66 -16.70 23.76
C VAL A 378 21.78 -16.98 22.77
N GLN A 379 22.22 -18.24 22.70
CA GLN A 379 23.24 -18.70 21.77
C GLN A 379 22.73 -19.95 21.05
N LEU A 380 22.90 -20.02 19.73
CA LEU A 380 22.66 -21.26 18.98
C LEU A 380 23.81 -22.23 19.28
N LEU A 381 23.46 -23.46 19.70
CA LEU A 381 24.43 -24.55 19.86
C LEU A 381 24.31 -25.56 18.72
N ASP A 382 23.10 -25.82 18.25
CA ASP A 382 22.82 -26.80 17.19
C ASP A 382 21.54 -26.45 16.43
N LEU A 383 21.49 -26.78 15.14
CA LEU A 383 20.35 -26.63 14.24
C LEU A 383 20.32 -27.80 13.26
N SER A 384 19.25 -28.58 13.28
CA SER A 384 18.99 -29.64 12.30
C SER A 384 17.65 -29.38 11.61
N ILE A 385 17.61 -29.51 10.28
CA ILE A 385 16.42 -29.19 9.48
C ILE A 385 16.20 -30.31 8.45
N VAL A 386 14.93 -30.69 8.29
CA VAL A 386 14.47 -31.59 7.23
C VAL A 386 13.38 -30.88 6.44
N SER A 387 13.50 -30.85 5.12
CA SER A 387 12.55 -30.22 4.19
C SER A 387 12.57 -30.96 2.85
N GLY A 388 11.42 -31.04 2.17
CA GLY A 388 11.29 -31.70 0.87
C GLY A 388 9.86 -31.65 0.33
N VAL A 389 9.68 -31.98 -0.96
CA VAL A 389 8.39 -31.82 -1.68
C VAL A 389 7.20 -32.53 -1.02
N HIS A 390 7.45 -33.64 -0.32
CA HIS A 390 6.43 -34.43 0.40
C HIS A 390 6.75 -34.58 1.90
N VAL A 391 7.55 -33.67 2.45
CA VAL A 391 7.95 -33.69 3.87
C VAL A 391 7.62 -32.33 4.48
N MET A 392 6.84 -32.34 5.56
CA MET A 392 6.54 -31.12 6.32
C MET A 392 7.86 -30.50 6.82
N PRO A 393 8.21 -29.26 6.42
CA PRO A 393 9.44 -28.62 6.86
C PRO A 393 9.52 -28.58 8.38
N THR A 394 10.55 -29.21 8.94
CA THR A 394 10.72 -29.45 10.36
C THR A 394 12.13 -29.06 10.77
N ALA A 395 12.26 -28.33 11.88
CA ALA A 395 13.53 -27.92 12.45
C ALA A 395 13.62 -28.29 13.92
N SER A 396 14.80 -28.74 14.36
CA SER A 396 15.17 -28.96 15.75
C SER A 396 16.30 -28.00 16.09
N VAL A 397 16.13 -27.22 17.17
CA VAL A 397 17.13 -26.26 17.65
C VAL A 397 17.60 -26.64 19.04
N LYS A 398 18.91 -26.49 19.28
CA LYS A 398 19.48 -26.43 20.61
C LYS A 398 19.97 -25.01 20.87
N LEU A 399 19.38 -24.36 21.87
CA LEU A 399 19.77 -23.03 22.33
C LEU A 399 20.39 -23.11 23.73
N LYS A 400 21.36 -22.24 24.01
CA LYS A 400 21.79 -21.93 25.38
C LYS A 400 21.14 -20.62 25.79
N ILE A 401 20.22 -20.67 26.75
CA ILE A 401 19.46 -19.52 27.26
C ILE A 401 19.84 -19.27 28.73
N ASN A 402 20.46 -18.11 29.01
CA ASN A 402 20.96 -17.73 30.33
C ASN A 402 21.79 -18.85 31.00
N GLY A 403 22.66 -19.50 30.22
CA GLY A 403 23.51 -20.60 30.66
C GLY A 403 22.91 -22.01 30.58
N LYS A 404 21.57 -22.15 30.47
CA LYS A 404 20.88 -23.46 30.40
C LYS A 404 20.69 -23.91 28.95
N GLU A 405 20.85 -25.19 28.66
CA GLU A 405 20.49 -25.75 27.35
C GLU A 405 18.97 -26.02 27.26
N VAL A 406 18.38 -25.64 26.13
CA VAL A 406 16.98 -25.89 25.76
C VAL A 406 16.99 -26.52 24.36
N VAL A 407 16.26 -27.61 24.18
CA VAL A 407 16.07 -28.27 22.88
C VAL A 407 14.59 -28.23 22.54
N GLU A 408 14.25 -27.75 21.35
CA GLU A 408 12.87 -27.60 20.89
C GLU A 408 12.73 -27.87 19.40
N ALA A 409 11.51 -28.20 18.97
CA ALA A 409 11.21 -28.55 17.58
C ALA A 409 10.02 -27.76 17.01
N GLY A 410 10.20 -27.24 15.81
CA GLY A 410 9.22 -26.44 15.07
C GLY A 410 8.92 -27.04 13.71
N VAL A 411 7.71 -26.77 13.23
CA VAL A 411 7.30 -27.01 11.84
C VAL A 411 6.93 -25.68 11.20
N GLY A 412 6.92 -25.61 9.88
CA GLY A 412 6.59 -24.39 9.14
C GLY A 412 6.30 -24.64 7.67
N LEU A 413 5.97 -23.56 6.96
CA LEU A 413 5.74 -23.55 5.51
C LEU A 413 7.03 -23.75 4.70
N GLY A 414 8.19 -23.53 5.34
CA GLY A 414 9.51 -23.72 4.77
C GLY A 414 10.57 -23.90 5.88
N PRO A 415 11.84 -24.19 5.51
CA PRO A 415 12.89 -24.50 6.49
C PRO A 415 13.21 -23.32 7.42
N VAL A 416 13.19 -22.09 6.91
CA VAL A 416 13.40 -20.87 7.71
C VAL A 416 12.27 -20.68 8.72
N ASP A 417 11.02 -20.80 8.29
CA ASP A 417 9.83 -20.68 9.15
C ASP A 417 9.82 -21.77 10.24
N ALA A 418 10.11 -23.02 9.87
CA ALA A 418 10.24 -24.11 10.84
C ALA A 418 11.31 -23.83 11.91
N ALA A 419 12.48 -23.31 11.52
CA ALA A 419 13.55 -22.94 12.44
C ALA A 419 13.16 -21.77 13.36
N ILE A 420 12.54 -20.71 12.81
CA ILE A 420 12.06 -19.57 13.59
C ILE A 420 10.95 -20.00 14.57
N ASN A 421 10.04 -20.88 14.15
CA ASN A 421 8.99 -21.43 15.02
C ASN A 421 9.56 -22.31 16.15
N ALA A 422 10.63 -23.08 15.87
CA ALA A 422 11.36 -23.84 16.89
C ALA A 422 12.02 -22.89 17.92
N ILE A 423 12.68 -21.82 17.46
CA ILE A 423 13.29 -20.80 18.32
C ILE A 423 12.21 -20.10 19.17
N LYS A 424 11.09 -19.67 18.56
CA LYS A 424 9.96 -19.04 19.27
C LYS A 424 9.39 -19.91 20.39
N LYS A 425 9.28 -21.23 20.18
CA LYS A 425 8.92 -22.17 21.25
C LYS A 425 9.97 -22.20 22.35
N ALA A 426 11.24 -22.36 22.00
CA ALA A 426 12.36 -22.43 22.96
C ALA A 426 12.47 -21.19 23.87
N ILE A 427 12.08 -20.02 23.36
CA ILE A 427 12.17 -18.74 24.09
C ILE A 427 10.84 -18.30 24.73
N LYS A 428 9.76 -19.07 24.59
CA LYS A 428 8.40 -18.63 24.95
C LYS A 428 8.26 -18.14 26.40
N ASP A 429 8.98 -18.78 27.32
CA ASP A 429 8.99 -18.43 28.75
C ASP A 429 9.90 -17.21 29.08
N TYR A 430 10.65 -16.71 28.10
CA TYR A 430 11.61 -15.61 28.24
C TYR A 430 11.19 -14.33 27.51
N ALA A 431 10.56 -14.45 26.33
CA ALA A 431 10.03 -13.32 25.57
C ALA A 431 9.01 -13.74 24.51
N ASP A 432 7.96 -12.93 24.37
CA ASP A 432 7.11 -12.93 23.17
C ASP A 432 7.75 -12.01 22.11
N ILE A 433 7.93 -12.52 20.90
CA ILE A 433 8.70 -11.89 19.82
C ILE A 433 7.98 -12.01 18.48
N GLU A 434 7.59 -10.86 17.95
CA GLU A 434 7.00 -10.72 16.62
C GLU A 434 8.10 -10.50 15.57
N LEU A 435 7.99 -11.18 14.42
CA LEU A 435 8.83 -10.91 13.24
C LEU A 435 8.05 -9.96 12.33
N VAL A 436 8.44 -8.69 12.31
CA VAL A 436 7.71 -7.61 11.63
C VAL A 436 8.05 -7.57 10.14
N SER A 437 9.32 -7.70 9.80
CA SER A 437 9.79 -7.77 8.42
C SER A 437 10.95 -8.74 8.28
N TYR A 438 11.05 -9.33 7.08
CA TYR A 438 12.08 -10.29 6.69
C TYR A 438 12.46 -9.99 5.25
N HIS A 439 13.73 -9.72 5.01
CA HIS A 439 14.29 -9.37 3.70
C HIS A 439 15.52 -10.21 3.41
N VAL A 440 15.66 -10.63 2.16
CA VAL A 440 16.73 -11.53 1.70
C VAL A 440 17.24 -11.03 0.35
N ASP A 441 18.52 -10.68 0.30
CA ASP A 441 19.22 -10.26 -0.91
C ASP A 441 20.41 -11.20 -1.21
N ALA A 442 20.61 -11.56 -2.47
CA ALA A 442 21.85 -12.17 -2.90
C ALA A 442 22.90 -11.08 -3.15
N ILE A 443 23.98 -11.06 -2.36
CA ILE A 443 25.07 -10.06 -2.51
C ILE A 443 25.94 -10.38 -3.74
N THR A 444 26.06 -11.67 -4.08
CA THR A 444 26.81 -12.17 -5.24
C THR A 444 25.93 -13.07 -6.09
N GLY A 445 26.27 -13.24 -7.38
CA GLY A 445 25.67 -14.28 -8.22
C GLY A 445 26.33 -15.64 -7.98
N GLY A 446 25.62 -16.73 -8.31
CA GLY A 446 26.09 -18.11 -8.17
C GLY A 446 25.17 -18.97 -7.29
N THR A 447 25.34 -20.29 -7.31
CA THR A 447 24.64 -21.21 -6.39
C THR A 447 25.25 -21.21 -4.99
N ASP A 448 26.43 -20.61 -4.85
CA ASP A 448 27.19 -20.33 -3.63
C ASP A 448 27.10 -18.85 -3.22
N ALA A 449 26.11 -18.12 -3.74
CA ALA A 449 25.87 -16.71 -3.47
C ALA A 449 25.90 -16.41 -1.96
N LEU A 450 26.64 -15.38 -1.56
CA LEU A 450 26.55 -14.90 -0.18
C LEU A 450 25.25 -14.11 -0.03
N VAL A 451 24.39 -14.56 0.88
CA VAL A 451 23.06 -14.01 1.08
C VAL A 451 23.05 -13.10 2.30
N ASP A 452 22.47 -11.91 2.13
CA ASP A 452 22.17 -10.98 3.20
C ASP A 452 20.74 -11.20 3.67
N VAL A 453 20.56 -11.48 4.96
CA VAL A 453 19.24 -11.57 5.58
C VAL A 453 19.12 -10.45 6.60
N ILE A 454 18.09 -9.61 6.44
CA ILE A 454 17.76 -8.52 7.35
C ILE A 454 16.37 -8.80 7.94
N VAL A 455 16.27 -8.75 9.27
CA VAL A 455 15.02 -8.97 10.00
C VAL A 455 14.71 -7.78 10.89
N GLN A 456 13.43 -7.46 11.05
CA GLN A 456 12.96 -6.59 12.12
C GLN A 456 12.14 -7.41 13.13
N LEU A 457 12.55 -7.35 14.38
CA LEU A 457 11.88 -8.02 15.50
C LEU A 457 11.25 -7.01 16.44
N LYS A 458 10.12 -7.36 17.01
CA LYS A 458 9.35 -6.51 17.93
C LYS A 458 9.02 -7.24 19.23
N LYS A 459 9.10 -6.50 20.35
CA LYS A 459 8.70 -6.92 21.70
C LYS A 459 8.01 -5.75 22.40
N GLY A 460 6.70 -5.83 22.58
CA GLY A 460 5.88 -4.68 22.99
C GLY A 460 6.07 -3.52 22.00
N ASP A 461 6.44 -2.34 22.51
CA ASP A 461 6.71 -1.15 21.69
C ASP A 461 8.13 -1.06 21.10
N LYS A 462 9.06 -1.95 21.49
CA LYS A 462 10.44 -1.93 20.99
C LYS A 462 10.54 -2.72 19.68
N ILE A 463 11.12 -2.10 18.66
CA ILE A 463 11.49 -2.74 17.38
C ILE A 463 13.00 -2.62 17.21
N VAL A 464 13.66 -3.67 16.72
CA VAL A 464 15.08 -3.67 16.38
C VAL A 464 15.31 -4.34 15.02
N THR A 465 16.30 -3.85 14.29
CA THR A 465 16.76 -4.40 13.02
C THR A 465 18.07 -5.16 13.22
N ALA A 466 18.12 -6.40 12.76
CA ALA A 466 19.30 -7.27 12.84
C ALA A 466 19.61 -7.94 11.49
N ARG A 467 20.84 -8.43 11.36
CA ARG A 467 21.40 -8.95 10.12
C ARG A 467 22.14 -10.26 10.34
N GLY A 468 22.02 -11.18 9.39
CA GLY A 468 22.87 -12.35 9.24
C GLY A 468 23.30 -12.48 7.79
N ALA A 469 24.55 -12.90 7.55
CA ALA A 469 25.12 -12.89 6.21
C ALA A 469 25.97 -14.16 5.98
N ARG A 470 25.43 -15.12 5.22
CA ARG A 470 26.07 -16.41 4.90
C ARG A 470 25.63 -16.92 3.54
N THR A 471 26.34 -17.91 3.00
CA THR A 471 25.92 -18.65 1.80
C THR A 471 24.69 -19.52 2.06
N ASP A 472 24.52 -20.03 3.28
CA ASP A 472 23.30 -20.70 3.73
C ASP A 472 22.27 -19.68 4.21
N ILE A 473 21.18 -19.55 3.45
CA ILE A 473 20.03 -18.66 3.70
C ILE A 473 19.41 -18.92 5.08
N ILE A 474 19.31 -20.19 5.49
CA ILE A 474 18.62 -20.58 6.71
C ILE A 474 19.48 -20.22 7.92
N MET A 475 20.79 -20.50 7.87
CA MET A 475 21.72 -20.07 8.90
C MET A 475 21.79 -18.54 9.01
N ALA A 476 21.85 -17.83 7.87
CA ALA A 476 21.81 -16.36 7.86
C ALA A 476 20.51 -15.83 8.52
N SER A 477 19.37 -16.45 8.25
CA SER A 477 18.08 -16.09 8.84
C SER A 477 18.01 -16.35 10.34
N VAL A 478 18.49 -17.51 10.78
CA VAL A 478 18.53 -17.89 12.20
C VAL A 478 19.48 -17.00 13.00
N GLU A 479 20.65 -16.69 12.45
CA GLU A 479 21.61 -15.77 13.09
C GLU A 479 21.04 -14.34 13.18
N ALA A 480 20.43 -13.83 12.11
CA ALA A 480 19.75 -12.53 12.12
C ALA A 480 18.68 -12.48 13.23
N PHE A 481 17.87 -13.54 13.33
CA PHE A 481 16.81 -13.64 14.33
C PHE A 481 17.38 -13.71 15.76
N ILE A 482 18.41 -14.52 16.00
CA ILE A 482 19.03 -14.65 17.33
C ILE A 482 19.76 -13.37 17.76
N GLU A 483 20.35 -12.63 16.81
CA GLU A 483 21.00 -11.35 17.14
C GLU A 483 19.96 -10.28 17.54
N GLY A 484 18.90 -10.12 16.74
CA GLY A 484 17.80 -9.21 17.09
C GLY A 484 17.07 -9.63 18.38
N LEU A 485 16.95 -10.93 18.62
CA LEU A 485 16.41 -11.47 19.86
C LEU A 485 17.24 -11.04 21.07
N ASN A 486 18.57 -11.23 21.03
CA ASN A 486 19.47 -10.80 22.10
C ASN A 486 19.35 -9.29 22.38
N MET A 487 19.02 -8.47 21.38
CA MET A 487 18.78 -7.04 21.58
C MET A 487 17.47 -6.70 22.32
N LEU A 488 16.46 -7.58 22.29
CA LEU A 488 15.14 -7.39 22.89
C LEU A 488 14.97 -8.07 24.27
N ILE A 489 15.85 -9.00 24.62
CA ILE A 489 15.80 -9.75 25.89
C ILE A 489 16.83 -9.28 26.94
N ASP A 490 17.52 -8.18 26.68
CA ASP A 490 18.36 -7.43 27.64
C ASP A 490 17.66 -7.15 28.98
#